data_AF-A0A453N5T6-F1
#
_entry.id   AF-A0A453N5T6-F1
#
_cell.length_a   1.000
_cell.length_b   1.000
_cell.length_c   1.000
_cell.angle_alpha   90.00
_cell.angle_beta   90.00
_cell.angle_gamma   90.00
#
_symmetry.space_group_name_H-M   'P 1'
#
loop_
_entity.id
_entity.type
_entity.pdbx_description
1 polymer ?
#
loop_
_entity_poly.entity_id
_entity_poly.type
_entity_poly.pdbx_seq_one_letter_code
_entity_poly.pdbx_strand_id
1 'polypeptide(L)' 'VFESLDAARSGLSIKLMQQEGRMRGQAFVTFPSVEHAQRALNLAHGYAFKGKPMIIQFGRNPGASKAS' A
#
# COMPACT_ATOMS: atom_id res chain seq x y z
N VAL A 1 -8.01 7.03 9.66
CA VAL A 1 -7.67 5.78 8.93
C VAL A 1 -7.65 4.59 9.88
N PHE A 2 -7.13 4.73 11.11
CA PHE A 2 -7.35 3.78 12.21
C PHE A 2 -7.54 4.58 13.52
N GLU A 3 -8.24 4.02 14.49
CA GLU A 3 -8.51 4.67 15.80
C GLU A 3 -7.32 4.52 16.77
N SER A 4 -6.46 3.52 16.57
CA SER A 4 -5.25 3.30 17.37
C SER A 4 -4.14 2.64 16.55
N LEU A 5 -2.90 2.69 17.08
CA LEU A 5 -1.76 1.99 16.48
C LEU A 5 -1.92 0.46 16.54
N ASP A 6 -2.53 -0.07 17.58
CA ASP A 6 -2.83 -1.51 17.68
C ASP A 6 -3.87 -1.96 16.66
N ALA A 7 -4.90 -1.14 16.41
CA ALA A 7 -5.88 -1.38 15.34
C ALA A 7 -5.21 -1.33 13.96
N ALA A 8 -4.24 -0.43 13.75
CA ALA A 8 -3.48 -0.38 12.51
C ALA A 8 -2.57 -1.61 12.33
N ARG A 9 -1.89 -2.07 13.39
CA ARG A 9 -1.00 -3.25 13.34
C ARG A 9 -1.77 -4.55 13.07
N SER A 10 -2.96 -4.69 13.65
CA SER A 10 -3.81 -5.88 13.47
C SER A 10 -4.60 -5.84 12.16
N GLY A 11 -4.99 -4.66 11.68
CA GLY A 11 -5.80 -4.49 10.47
C GLY A 11 -5.02 -4.40 9.15
N LEU A 12 -3.69 -4.24 9.20
CA LEU A 12 -2.85 -4.10 8.01
C LEU A 12 -1.95 -5.30 7.79
N SER A 13 -1.89 -5.79 6.54
CA SER A 13 -0.84 -6.71 6.11
C SER A 13 0.18 -5.94 5.26
N ILE A 14 1.45 -5.97 5.66
CA ILE A 14 2.52 -5.26 4.96
C ILE A 14 3.52 -6.28 4.41
N LYS A 15 3.78 -6.22 3.11
CA LYS A 15 4.80 -7.02 2.43
C LYS A 15 5.82 -6.10 1.79
N LEU A 16 7.02 -6.04 2.38
CA LEU A 16 8.15 -5.34 1.80
C LEU A 16 8.72 -6.18 0.65
N MET A 17 8.94 -5.55 -0.50
CA MET A 17 9.56 -6.21 -1.64
C MET A 17 11.09 -6.19 -1.51
N GLN A 18 11.74 -7.09 -2.26
CA GLN A 18 13.18 -7.38 -2.13
C GLN A 18 14.03 -6.11 -2.10
N GLN A 19 15.05 -6.09 -1.25
CA GLN A 19 15.96 -4.94 -1.12
C GLN A 19 16.88 -4.78 -2.33
N GLU A 20 16.90 -5.76 -3.24
CA GLU A 20 17.70 -5.80 -4.45
C GLU A 20 16.82 -6.11 -5.67
N GLY A 21 17.28 -5.74 -6.85
CA GLY A 21 16.56 -5.98 -8.11
C GLY A 21 15.40 -5.00 -8.40
N ARG A 22 14.57 -5.35 -9.39
CA ARG A 22 13.52 -4.48 -9.98
C ARG A 22 12.47 -3.98 -8.98
N MET A 23 12.26 -4.70 -7.88
CA MET A 23 11.23 -4.38 -6.88
C MET A 23 11.77 -3.66 -5.65
N ARG A 24 13.04 -3.23 -5.67
CA ARG A 24 13.65 -2.46 -4.58
C ARG A 24 12.88 -1.17 -4.31
N GLY A 25 12.62 -0.92 -3.03
CA GLY A 25 11.95 0.29 -2.55
C GLY A 25 10.43 0.27 -2.71
N GLN A 26 9.84 -0.89 -2.99
CA GLN A 26 8.39 -1.07 -3.10
C GLN A 26 7.86 -1.90 -1.94
N ALA A 27 6.61 -1.65 -1.56
CA ALA A 27 5.88 -2.43 -0.56
C ALA A 27 4.42 -2.57 -0.98
N PHE A 28 3.80 -3.68 -0.61
CA PHE A 28 2.36 -3.86 -0.69
C PHE A 28 1.75 -3.73 0.70
N VAL A 29 0.66 -2.96 0.79
CA VAL A 29 -0.11 -2.80 2.01
C VAL A 29 -1.54 -3.20 1.72
N THR A 30 -2.02 -4.23 2.40
CA THR A 30 -3.41 -4.68 2.34
C THR A 30 -4.18 -4.05 3.49
N PHE A 31 -5.24 -3.33 3.14
CA PHE A 31 -6.17 -2.71 4.08
C PHE A 31 -7.38 -3.61 4.32
N PRO A 32 -8.09 -3.46 5.46
CA PRO A 32 -9.27 -4.27 5.76
C PRO A 32 -10.47 -3.94 4.85
N SER A 33 -10.46 -2.79 4.18
CA SER A 33 -11.48 -2.42 3.20
C SER A 33 -10.94 -1.46 2.13
N VAL A 34 -11.66 -1.40 1.00
CA VAL A 34 -11.33 -0.52 -0.14
C VAL A 34 -11.40 0.96 0.26
N GLU A 35 -12.37 1.35 1.10
CA GLU A 35 -12.51 2.73 1.56
C GLU A 35 -11.28 3.19 2.37
N HIS A 36 -10.75 2.30 3.21
CA HIS A 36 -9.53 2.58 3.98
C HIS A 36 -8.31 2.70 3.05
N ALA A 37 -8.19 1.84 2.04
CA ALA A 37 -7.14 1.93 1.03
C ALA A 37 -7.24 3.23 0.20
N GLN A 38 -8.44 3.64 -0.20
CA GLN A 38 -8.66 4.88 -0.97
C GLN A 38 -8.28 6.11 -0.14
N ARG A 39 -8.69 6.16 1.14
CA ARG A 39 -8.29 7.25 2.04
C ARG A 39 -6.78 7.28 2.23
N ALA A 40 -6.14 6.13 2.42
CA ALA A 40 -4.68 6.06 2.56
C ALA A 40 -3.96 6.52 1.28
N LEU A 41 -4.45 6.14 0.10
CA LEU A 41 -3.92 6.60 -1.18
C LEU A 41 -4.01 8.13 -1.28
N ASN A 42 -5.17 8.72 -1.02
CA ASN A 42 -5.36 10.16 -1.14
C ASN A 42 -4.49 10.96 -0.16
N LEU A 43 -4.19 10.40 1.02
CA LEU A 43 -3.41 11.08 2.06
C LEU A 43 -1.89 10.94 1.87
N ALA A 44 -1.42 9.79 1.42
CA ALA A 44 0.01 9.48 1.41
C ALA A 44 0.63 9.49 0.00
N HIS A 45 -0.17 9.53 -1.07
CA HIS A 45 0.34 9.74 -2.42
C HIS A 45 0.96 11.14 -2.54
N GLY A 46 2.19 11.21 -3.07
CA GLY A 46 2.94 12.46 -3.20
C GLY A 46 3.66 12.90 -1.93
N TYR A 47 3.47 12.22 -0.79
CA TYR A 47 4.16 12.57 0.44
C TYR A 47 5.68 12.38 0.28
N ALA A 48 6.45 13.43 0.60
CA ALA A 48 7.90 13.45 0.46
C ALA A 48 8.58 12.66 1.60
N PHE A 49 8.71 11.36 1.41
CA PHE A 49 9.43 10.50 2.33
C PHE A 49 10.94 10.53 2.03
N LYS A 50 11.74 11.02 2.98
CA LYS A 50 13.21 11.19 2.81
C LYS A 50 13.58 11.97 1.53
N GLY A 51 12.79 12.99 1.21
CA GLY A 51 13.00 13.83 0.02
C GLY A 51 12.56 13.20 -1.31
N LYS A 52 11.94 12.02 -1.30
CA LYS A 52 11.37 11.38 -2.49
C LYS A 52 9.85 11.27 -2.35
N PRO A 53 9.06 11.72 -3.34
CA PRO A 53 7.60 11.57 -3.28
C PRO A 53 7.23 10.08 -3.35
N MET A 54 6.39 9.63 -2.41
CA MET A 54 5.85 8.28 -2.43
C MET A 54 4.75 8.17 -3.48
N ILE A 55 4.82 7.14 -4.31
CA ILE A 55 3.77 6.82 -5.28
C ILE A 55 2.96 5.66 -4.72
N ILE A 56 1.68 5.91 -4.46
CA ILE A 56 0.72 4.91 -4.00
C ILE A 56 -0.29 4.63 -5.11
N GLN A 57 -0.51 3.34 -5.39
CA GLN A 57 -1.44 2.86 -6.40
C GLN A 57 -2.13 1.59 -5.90
N PHE A 58 -3.33 1.30 -6.41
CA PHE A 58 -3.98 0.02 -6.16
C PHE A 58 -3.18 -1.12 -6.81
N GLY A 59 -2.96 -2.18 -6.04
CA GLY A 59 -2.35 -3.40 -6.54
C GLY A 59 -3.25 -4.07 -7.58
N ARG A 60 -2.64 -4.58 -8.66
CA ARG A 60 -3.35 -5.41 -9.63
C ARG A 60 -3.47 -6.82 -9.05
N ASN A 61 -4.69 -7.33 -8.94
CA ASN A 61 -4.90 -8.73 -8.58
C ASN A 61 -4.51 -9.61 -9.79
N PRO A 62 -3.51 -10.50 -9.68
CA PRO A 62 -3.14 -11.39 -10.78
C PRO A 62 -4.26 -12.36 -11.19
N GLY A 63 -5.31 -12.53 -10.36
CA GLY A 63 -6.49 -13.32 -10.68
C GLY A 63 -7.58 -12.58 -11.48
N ALA A 64 -7.52 -11.24 -11.57
CA ALA A 64 -8.55 -10.43 -12.23
C ALA A 64 -8.32 -10.27 -13.75
N SER A 65 -7.19 -10.73 -14.30
CA SER A 65 -6.86 -10.62 -15.73
C SER A 65 -7.25 -11.85 -16.56
N LYS A 66 -8.12 -12.74 -16.03
CA LYS A 66 -8.74 -13.85 -16.78
C LYS A 66 -10.25 -13.66 -16.98
N ALA A 67 -10.67 -12.43 -17.25
CA ALA A 67 -12.00 -12.14 -17.75
C ALA A 67 -11.86 -11.18 -18.92
N SER A 68 -11.56 -11.74 -20.10
CA SER A 68 -11.64 -11.10 -21.41
C SER A 68 -12.03 -12.17 -22.41
#